data_AF-A0A258BSN3-F1
#
_entry.id   AF-A0A258BSN3-F1
#
_cell.length_a   1.000
_cell.length_b   1.000
_cell.length_c   1.000
_cell.angle_alpha   90.00
_cell.angle_beta   90.00
_cell.angle_gamma   90.00
#
_symmetry.space_group_name_H-M   'P 1'
#
loop_
_entity.id
_entity.type
_entity.pdbx_description
1 polymer ?
#
loop_
_entity_poly.entity_id
_entity_poly.type
_entity_poly.pdbx_seq_one_letter_code
_entity_poly.pdbx_strand_id
1 'polypeptide(L)'
;RLTTARYYTPSGRSVQEGGIKPDIRVPQLSDPDYKTRPKFRESDLRRHLINEIKSDDPVFEEDAKDDPRFAMTAEQLKEKGIEDFQLHYALDTIARLGPQAARATAAAQTGALKQVAGKR
;
A
#
# COMPACT_ATOMS: atom_id res chain seq x y z
N ARG A 1 -12.40 -3.25 30.19
CA ARG A 1 -11.14 -3.56 29.49
C ARG A 1 -10.31 -2.27 29.48
N LEU A 2 -9.09 -2.27 30.02
CA LEU A 2 -8.22 -1.10 30.15
C LEU A 2 -6.94 -1.33 29.32
N THR A 3 -6.52 -0.34 28.52
CA THR A 3 -5.26 -0.35 27.77
C THR A 3 -4.12 0.13 28.69
N THR A 4 -3.08 -0.69 28.84
CA THR A 4 -1.98 -0.43 29.80
C THR A 4 -0.64 -0.12 29.15
N ALA A 5 -0.54 -0.24 27.82
CA ALA A 5 0.69 -0.04 27.07
C ALA A 5 0.42 0.63 25.72
N ARG A 6 1.46 1.32 25.20
CA ARG A 6 1.49 1.91 23.86
C ARG A 6 2.48 1.13 22.99
N TYR A 7 2.15 1.00 21.71
CA TYR A 7 3.00 0.32 20.72
C TYR A 7 3.62 1.34 19.77
N TYR A 8 4.92 1.18 19.52
CA TYR A 8 5.72 2.02 18.66
C TYR A 8 6.37 1.19 17.55
N THR A 9 6.53 1.80 16.37
CA THR A 9 7.39 1.25 15.31
C THR A 9 8.87 1.37 15.73
N PRO A 10 9.79 0.61 15.09
CA PRO A 10 11.23 0.80 15.30
C PRO A 10 11.73 2.23 15.04
N SER A 11 10.99 2.99 14.22
CA SER A 11 11.23 4.41 13.96
C SER A 11 10.67 5.36 15.04
N GLY A 12 10.12 4.84 16.14
CA GLY A 12 9.59 5.63 17.26
C GLY A 12 8.20 6.23 17.03
N ARG A 13 7.51 5.87 15.94
CA ARG A 13 6.14 6.35 15.63
C ARG A 13 5.11 5.52 16.40
N SER A 14 4.17 6.18 17.10
CA SER A 14 3.03 5.50 17.73
C SER A 14 2.05 4.98 16.67
N VAL A 15 1.58 3.74 16.83
CA VAL A 15 0.61 3.14 15.91
C VAL A 15 -0.83 3.50 16.29
N GLN A 16 -1.08 3.74 17.58
CA GLN A 16 -2.36 4.21 18.10
C GLN A 16 -2.70 5.59 17.52
N GLU A 17 -3.97 5.83 17.14
CA GLU A 17 -4.49 7.00 16.41
C GLU A 17 -3.96 7.22 14.98
N GLY A 18 -2.65 7.15 14.75
CA GLY A 18 -2.05 7.52 13.46
C GLY A 18 -2.09 6.40 12.40
N GLY A 19 -2.30 5.16 12.82
CA GLY A 19 -2.26 3.98 11.95
C GLY A 19 -0.93 3.82 11.21
N ILE A 20 -0.91 2.90 10.25
CA ILE A 20 0.21 2.68 9.34
C ILE A 20 -0.19 3.22 7.97
N LYS A 21 0.60 4.16 7.43
CA LYS A 21 0.43 4.63 6.05
C LYS A 21 0.98 3.55 5.12
N PRO A 22 0.17 2.98 4.20
CA PRO A 22 0.68 2.05 3.22
C PRO A 22 1.53 2.81 2.18
N ASP A 23 2.60 2.17 1.70
CA ASP A 23 3.43 2.71 0.63
C ASP A 23 2.68 2.75 -0.71
N ILE A 24 1.81 1.76 -0.94
CA ILE A 24 0.97 1.66 -2.13
C ILE A 24 -0.48 1.47 -1.65
N ARG A 25 -1.36 2.40 -2.02
CA ARG A 25 -2.81 2.23 -1.82
C ARG A 25 -3.40 1.48 -3.01
N VAL A 26 -3.88 0.27 -2.77
CA VAL A 26 -4.59 -0.52 -3.77
C VAL A 26 -6.09 -0.42 -3.50
N PRO A 27 -6.89 0.17 -4.41
CA PRO A 27 -8.33 0.28 -4.22
C PRO A 27 -8.99 -1.11 -4.30
N GLN A 28 -10.09 -1.28 -3.56
CA GLN A 28 -10.89 -2.50 -3.62
C GLN A 28 -11.83 -2.44 -4.82
N LEU A 29 -11.35 -2.85 -6.00
CA LEU A 29 -12.07 -2.77 -7.27
C LEU A 29 -13.07 -3.93 -7.46
N SER A 30 -12.91 -5.06 -6.76
CA SER A 30 -13.79 -6.23 -6.90
C SER A 30 -15.11 -6.10 -6.12
N ASP A 31 -15.20 -5.17 -5.16
CA ASP A 31 -16.39 -4.89 -4.35
C ASP A 31 -16.95 -3.50 -4.71
N PRO A 32 -18.02 -3.41 -5.52
CA PRO A 32 -18.55 -2.14 -5.99
C PRO A 32 -19.13 -1.28 -4.85
N ASP A 33 -19.59 -1.90 -3.77
CA ASP A 33 -20.20 -1.22 -2.62
C ASP A 33 -19.17 -0.85 -1.54
N TYR A 34 -17.89 -1.17 -1.74
CA TYR A 34 -16.86 -0.90 -0.75
C TYR A 34 -16.78 0.57 -0.35
N LYS A 35 -16.96 1.49 -1.31
CA LYS A 35 -16.90 2.94 -1.07
C LYS A 35 -18.06 3.46 -0.23
N THR A 36 -19.21 2.78 -0.19
CA THR A 36 -20.41 3.24 0.52
C THR A 36 -20.48 2.73 1.96
N ARG A 37 -19.59 1.81 2.35
CA ARG A 37 -19.58 1.23 3.70
C ARG A 37 -19.04 2.20 4.75
N PRO A 38 -19.66 2.24 5.95
CA PRO A 38 -19.15 3.05 7.04
C PRO A 38 -17.76 2.55 7.46
N LYS A 39 -16.79 3.46 7.51
CA LYS A 39 -15.45 3.21 8.03
C LYS A 39 -15.42 3.64 9.50
N PHE A 40 -15.11 2.71 10.40
CA PHE A 40 -14.92 3.02 11.82
C PHE A 40 -13.43 3.03 12.13
N ARG A 41 -12.93 4.12 12.71
CA ARG A 41 -11.55 4.19 13.21
C ARG A 41 -11.52 4.07 14.72
N GLU A 42 -10.40 3.61 15.26
CA GLU A 42 -10.17 3.56 16.71
C GLU A 42 -10.30 4.94 17.36
N SER A 43 -9.87 5.99 16.65
CA SER A 43 -10.04 7.41 17.04
C SER A 43 -11.49 7.82 17.24
N ASP A 44 -12.43 7.17 16.55
CA ASP A 44 -13.84 7.56 16.56
C ASP A 44 -14.58 6.96 17.78
N LEU A 45 -13.93 6.06 18.53
CA LEU A 45 -14.52 5.43 19.70
C LEU A 45 -14.50 6.36 20.92
N ARG A 46 -15.54 6.22 21.75
CA ARG A 46 -15.60 6.86 23.07
C ARG A 46 -14.48 6.27 23.94
N ARG A 47 -13.64 7.15 24.50
CA ARG A 47 -12.44 6.81 25.29
C ARG A 47 -11.26 6.24 24.46
N HIS A 48 -11.09 6.68 23.21
CA HIS A 48 -9.83 6.43 22.49
C HIS A 48 -8.65 7.06 23.26
N LEU A 49 -7.46 6.49 23.06
CA LEU A 49 -6.25 6.95 23.73
C LEU A 49 -5.65 8.12 22.95
N ILE A 50 -5.59 9.30 23.55
CA ILE A 50 -5.02 10.50 22.91
C ILE A 50 -3.49 10.42 22.94
N ASN A 51 -2.81 10.61 21.81
CA ASN A 51 -1.35 10.70 21.74
C ASN A 51 -0.84 12.03 22.29
N GLU A 52 0.17 11.94 23.18
CA GLU A 52 0.84 13.11 23.77
C GLU A 52 1.81 13.77 22.78
N ILE A 53 2.34 13.00 21.84
CA ILE A 53 3.12 13.50 20.71
C ILE A 53 2.12 13.68 19.57
N LYS A 54 1.72 14.94 19.32
CA LYS A 54 1.01 15.30 18.10
C LYS A 54 1.96 15.08 16.94
N SER A 55 1.89 13.90 16.32
CA SER A 55 2.29 13.78 14.92
C SER A 55 1.26 14.57 14.14
N ASP A 56 1.55 15.86 13.92
CA ASP A 56 0.81 16.77 13.06
C ASP A 56 1.05 16.33 11.60
N ASP A 57 0.56 15.13 11.31
CA ASP A 57 0.52 14.56 9.98
C ASP A 57 -0.86 14.97 9.43
N PRO A 58 -0.98 15.98 8.54
CA PRO A 58 -2.22 16.29 7.80
C PRO A 58 -2.61 15.18 6.80
N VAL A 59 -2.27 13.91 7.08
CA VAL A 59 -1.94 12.87 6.08
C VAL A 59 -3.13 11.98 5.70
N PHE A 60 -4.36 12.43 5.94
CA PHE A 60 -5.54 11.73 5.42
C PHE A 60 -6.54 12.67 4.77
N GLU A 61 -6.06 13.66 4.01
CA GLU A 61 -6.81 13.99 2.80
C GLU A 61 -6.86 12.71 1.95
N GLU A 62 -8.07 12.25 1.65
CA GLU A 62 -8.27 11.23 0.64
C GLU A 62 -7.69 11.78 -0.65
N ASP A 63 -6.46 11.37 -0.98
CA ASP A 63 -5.88 11.63 -2.29
C ASP A 63 -6.72 10.80 -3.27
N ALA A 64 -7.87 11.37 -3.65
CA ALA A 64 -8.90 10.79 -4.50
C ALA A 64 -8.47 10.80 -5.98
N LYS A 65 -7.17 10.95 -6.23
CA LYS A 65 -6.59 10.77 -7.54
C LYS A 65 -6.54 9.28 -7.79
N ASP A 66 -7.50 8.80 -8.57
CA ASP A 66 -7.47 7.46 -9.14
C ASP A 66 -6.16 7.33 -9.94
N ASP A 67 -5.22 6.54 -9.39
CA ASP A 67 -3.97 6.21 -10.07
C ASP A 67 -4.35 5.51 -11.40
N PRO A 68 -3.84 5.95 -12.56
CA PRO A 68 -4.18 5.35 -13.86
C PRO A 68 -3.89 3.85 -13.94
N ARG A 69 -3.07 3.31 -13.02
CA ARG A 69 -2.83 1.87 -12.86
C ARG A 69 -4.06 1.06 -12.44
N PHE A 70 -5.03 1.69 -11.77
CA PHE A 70 -6.20 1.03 -11.17
C PHE A 70 -7.51 1.35 -11.90
N ALA A 71 -7.46 1.50 -13.23
CA ALA A 71 -8.61 1.91 -14.05
C ALA A 71 -9.57 0.76 -14.44
N MET A 72 -9.32 -0.48 -14.02
CA MET A 72 -10.19 -1.61 -14.36
C MET A 72 -11.50 -1.57 -13.58
N THR A 73 -12.61 -1.91 -14.25
CA THR A 73 -13.91 -2.00 -13.58
C THR A 73 -14.10 -3.36 -12.91
N ALA A 74 -15.00 -3.44 -11.93
CA ALA A 74 -15.36 -4.69 -11.25
C ALA A 74 -15.81 -5.79 -12.23
N GLU A 75 -16.49 -5.41 -13.32
CA GLU A 75 -16.96 -6.33 -14.36
C GLU A 75 -15.79 -6.92 -15.16
N GLN A 76 -14.82 -6.09 -15.55
CA GLN A 76 -13.61 -6.54 -16.25
C GLN A 76 -12.73 -7.46 -15.38
N LEU A 77 -12.75 -7.25 -14.07
CA LEU A 77 -12.05 -8.12 -13.12
C LEU A 77 -12.74 -9.48 -13.00
N LYS A 78 -14.08 -9.51 -12.97
CA LYS A 78 -14.86 -10.75 -12.97
C LYS A 78 -14.66 -11.57 -14.25
N GLU A 79 -14.62 -10.92 -15.41
CA GLU A 79 -14.34 -11.60 -16.69
C GLU A 79 -12.96 -12.28 -16.70
N LYS A 80 -11.98 -11.67 -16.02
CA LYS A 80 -10.63 -12.24 -15.83
C LYS A 80 -10.55 -13.28 -14.71
N GLY A 81 -11.65 -13.59 -14.04
CA GLY A 81 -11.69 -14.50 -12.88
C GLY A 81 -10.98 -13.95 -11.64
N ILE A 82 -10.83 -12.63 -11.52
CA ILE A 82 -10.17 -11.98 -10.39
C ILE A 82 -11.22 -11.65 -9.33
N GLU A 83 -11.33 -12.50 -8.30
CA GLU A 83 -12.26 -12.32 -7.19
C GLU A 83 -11.76 -11.29 -6.16
N ASP A 84 -10.45 -11.28 -5.88
CA ASP A 84 -9.80 -10.33 -4.98
C ASP A 84 -8.68 -9.60 -5.72
N PHE A 85 -8.94 -8.34 -6.08
CA PHE A 85 -7.98 -7.51 -6.80
C PHE A 85 -6.75 -7.16 -5.95
N GLN A 86 -6.92 -6.95 -4.64
CA GLN A 86 -5.81 -6.60 -3.75
C GLN A 86 -4.85 -7.78 -3.62
N LEU A 87 -5.38 -8.99 -3.47
CA LEU A 87 -4.59 -10.22 -3.44
C LEU A 87 -3.88 -10.45 -4.77
N HIS A 88 -4.59 -10.35 -5.89
CA HIS A 88 -4.01 -10.52 -7.22
C HIS A 88 -2.84 -9.55 -7.46
N TYR A 89 -3.02 -8.27 -7.14
CA TYR A 89 -1.97 -7.26 -7.28
C TYR A 89 -0.76 -7.55 -6.38
N ALA A 90 -0.98 -8.03 -5.14
CA ALA A 90 0.10 -8.43 -4.25
C ALA A 90 0.92 -9.60 -4.83
N LEU A 91 0.25 -10.62 -5.37
CA LEU A 91 0.93 -11.75 -6.00
C LEU A 91 1.72 -11.33 -7.24
N ASP A 92 1.14 -10.49 -8.10
CA ASP A 92 1.81 -9.96 -9.29
C ASP A 92 3.04 -9.12 -8.94
N THR A 93 2.94 -8.29 -7.92
CA THR A 93 4.07 -7.46 -7.46
C THR A 93 5.19 -8.31 -6.87
N ILE A 94 4.86 -9.33 -6.06
CA ILE A 94 5.85 -10.28 -5.54
C ILE A 94 6.48 -11.09 -6.67
N ALA A 95 5.68 -11.61 -7.62
CA ALA A 95 6.17 -12.35 -8.77
C ALA A 95 7.13 -11.50 -9.62
N ARG A 96 6.80 -10.21 -9.82
CA ARG A 96 7.66 -9.24 -10.51
C ARG A 96 8.90 -8.86 -9.72
N LEU A 97 8.89 -8.96 -8.39
CA LEU A 97 10.08 -8.72 -7.56
C LEU A 97 10.90 -10.00 -7.34
N GLY A 98 10.38 -11.15 -7.78
CA GLY A 98 11.03 -12.44 -7.66
C GLY A 98 12.40 -12.53 -8.36
N PRO A 99 13.17 -13.59 -8.07
CA PRO A 99 14.58 -13.70 -8.45
C PRO A 99 14.85 -13.59 -9.95
N GLN A 100 13.88 -13.92 -10.82
CA GLN A 100 14.04 -13.74 -12.27
C GLN A 100 14.04 -12.27 -12.70
N ALA A 101 13.22 -11.43 -12.10
CA ALA A 101 13.20 -10.00 -12.39
C ALA A 101 14.39 -9.27 -11.74
N ALA A 102 14.80 -9.69 -10.53
CA ALA A 102 16.05 -9.23 -9.91
C ALA A 102 17.29 -9.62 -10.75
N ARG A 103 17.27 -10.80 -11.40
CA ARG A 103 18.30 -11.21 -12.36
C ARG A 103 18.25 -10.39 -13.65
N ALA A 104 17.06 -10.03 -14.14
CA ALA A 104 16.91 -9.18 -15.33
C ALA A 104 17.40 -7.74 -15.09
N THR A 105 17.15 -7.15 -13.92
CA THR A 105 17.67 -5.83 -13.57
C THR A 105 19.19 -5.85 -13.37
N ALA A 106 19.74 -6.89 -12.73
CA ALA A 106 21.19 -7.08 -12.60
C ALA A 106 21.89 -7.33 -13.96
N ALA A 107 21.26 -8.09 -14.85
CA ALA A 107 21.74 -8.31 -16.22
C ALA A 107 21.68 -7.03 -17.08
N ALA A 108 20.64 -6.21 -16.93
CA ALA A 108 20.53 -4.92 -17.59
C ALA A 108 21.58 -3.91 -17.09
N GLN A 109 21.86 -3.89 -15.79
CA GLN A 109 22.88 -3.02 -15.19
C GLN A 109 24.30 -3.42 -15.64
N THR A 110 24.60 -4.72 -15.72
CA THR A 110 25.88 -5.23 -16.21
C THR A 110 26.06 -5.02 -17.72
N GLY A 111 24.98 -5.11 -18.51
CA GLY A 111 24.97 -4.76 -19.94
C GLY A 111 25.23 -3.27 -20.19
N ALA A 112 24.64 -2.39 -19.39
CA ALA A 112 24.84 -0.94 -19.47
C ALA A 112 26.29 -0.53 -19.13
N LEU A 113 26.90 -1.16 -18.11
CA LEU A 113 28.30 -0.93 -17.75
C LEU A 113 29.29 -1.36 -18.85
N LYS A 114 29.00 -2.44 -19.58
CA LYS A 114 29.85 -2.93 -20.69
C LYS A 114 29.78 -2.03 -21.94
N GLN A 115 28.61 -1.47 -22.26
CA GLN A 115 28.47 -0.59 -23.42
C GLN A 115 29.18 0.76 -23.25
N VAL A 116 29.31 1.26 -22.02
CA VAL A 116 30.06 2.49 -21.72
C VAL A 116 31.58 2.26 -21.80
N ALA A 117 32.06 1.04 -21.52
CA ALA A 117 33.47 0.68 -21.58
C ALA A 117 34.00 0.39 -22.99
N GLY A 118 33.14 0.05 -23.96
CA GLY A 118 33.51 -0.31 -25.34
C GLY A 118 33.55 0.85 -26.34
N LYS A 119 33.38 2.11 -25.90
CA LYS A 119 33.28 3.29 -26.78
C LYS A 119 34.52 4.21 -26.70
N ARG A 120 35.70 3.67 -26.38
CA ARG A 120 36.99 4.37 -26.47
C ARG A 120 37.84 3.79 -27.57
#